data_AF-A0A7Y0SFT7-F1
#
_entry.id   AF-A0A7Y0SFT7-F1
#
_cell.length_a   1.000
_cell.length_b   1.000
_cell.length_c   1.000
_cell.angle_alpha   90.00
_cell.angle_beta   90.00
_cell.angle_gamma   90.00
#
_symmetry.space_group_name_H-M   'P 1'
#
loop_
_entity.id
_entity.type
_entity.pdbx_description
1 polymer ?
#
loop_
_entity_poly.entity_id
_entity_poly.type
_entity_poly.pdbx_seq_one_letter_code
_entity_poly.pdbx_strand_id
1 'polypeptide(L)'
;RRLDDKHNFTLLCRDLSELSLYARVDNSAFRLLKNNTPGPYTFIFQGTKEVPRRLMNAKRKTLGIRVPDNQIALDLLEALGEPMMS
;
A
#
# COMPACT_ATOMS: atom_id res chain seq x y z
N ARG A 1 -8.91 -8.97 -13.13
CA ARG A 1 -10.03 -8.01 -13.00
C ARG A 1 -9.99 -7.07 -14.22
N ARG A 2 -11.12 -6.73 -14.85
CA ARG A 2 -11.17 -5.67 -15.88
C ARG A 2 -11.23 -4.31 -15.17
N LEU A 3 -10.08 -3.85 -14.67
CA LEU A 3 -9.95 -2.57 -13.97
C LEU A 3 -9.68 -1.48 -15.01
N ASP A 4 -10.32 -0.33 -14.83
CA ASP A 4 -10.04 0.85 -15.65
C ASP A 4 -8.83 1.62 -15.10
N ASP A 5 -8.31 2.54 -15.91
CA ASP A 5 -7.12 3.34 -15.57
C ASP A 5 -7.38 4.32 -14.40
N LYS A 6 -8.63 4.41 -13.92
CA LYS A 6 -9.04 5.23 -12.79
C LYS A 6 -8.94 4.48 -11.47
N HIS A 7 -8.97 3.15 -11.49
CA HIS A 7 -8.86 2.33 -10.30
C HIS A 7 -7.43 2.39 -9.73
N ASN A 8 -7.29 2.51 -8.41
CA ASN A 8 -5.98 2.39 -7.76
C ASN A 8 -5.64 0.90 -7.57
N PHE A 9 -4.45 0.46 -7.98
CA PHE A 9 -3.93 -0.81 -7.49
C PHE A 9 -3.58 -0.69 -6.01
N THR A 10 -3.55 -1.82 -5.30
CA THR A 10 -3.18 -1.84 -3.89
C THR A 10 -1.88 -2.60 -3.70
N LEU A 11 -0.96 -2.03 -2.92
CA LEU A 11 0.18 -2.76 -2.37
C LEU A 11 -0.15 -3.23 -0.96
N LEU A 12 0.01 -4.53 -0.73
CA LEU A 12 0.03 -5.10 0.60
C LEU A 12 1.45 -4.99 1.15
N CYS A 13 1.58 -4.31 2.28
CA CYS A 13 2.84 -4.16 3.00
C CYS A 13 2.77 -4.92 4.32
N ARG A 14 3.92 -5.43 4.77
CA ARG A 14 4.06 -6.15 6.04
C ARG A 14 3.84 -5.26 7.26
N ASP A 15 4.25 -3.98 7.17
CA ASP A 15 4.16 -3.02 8.27
C ASP A 15 4.22 -1.56 7.77
N LEU A 16 4.18 -0.61 8.72
CA LEU A 16 4.25 0.83 8.45
C LEU A 16 5.61 1.32 7.96
N SER A 17 6.69 0.59 8.26
CA SER A 17 8.03 0.94 7.80
C SER A 17 8.14 0.68 6.32
N GLU A 18 7.69 -0.50 5.87
CA GLU A 18 7.67 -0.86 4.45
C GLU A 18 6.74 0.06 3.65
N LEU A 19 5.53 0.36 4.14
CA LEU A 19 4.61 1.31 3.51
C LEU A 19 5.29 2.66 3.19
N SER A 20 6.12 3.16 4.10
CA SER A 20 6.75 4.48 3.99
C SER A 20 7.80 4.55 2.88
N LEU A 21 8.26 3.40 2.37
CA LEU A 21 9.14 3.32 1.20
C LEU A 21 8.37 3.54 -0.11
N TYR A 22 7.11 3.11 -0.17
CA TYR A 22 6.29 3.11 -1.39
C TYR A 22 5.27 4.26 -1.45
N ALA A 23 4.89 4.83 -0.32
CA ALA A 23 3.98 5.98 -0.24
C ALA A 23 4.60 7.18 0.47
N ARG A 24 4.24 8.37 -0.01
CA ARG A 24 4.48 9.62 0.70
C ARG A 24 3.41 9.81 1.76
N VAL A 25 3.82 9.73 3.03
CA VAL A 25 2.95 9.84 4.19
C VAL A 25 3.41 11.03 5.03
N ASP A 26 2.49 11.96 5.32
CA ASP A 26 2.76 13.06 6.25
C ASP A 26 2.51 12.65 7.72
N ASN A 27 2.94 13.49 8.66
CA ASN A 27 2.84 13.20 10.09
C ASN A 27 1.40 13.04 10.59
N SER A 28 0.42 13.68 9.94
CA SER A 28 -0.99 13.56 10.33
C SER A 28 -1.54 12.20 9.90
N ALA A 29 -1.26 11.79 8.67
CA ALA A 29 -1.63 10.50 8.12
C ALA A 29 -0.92 9.35 8.85
N PHE A 30 0.36 9.51 9.21
CA PHE A 30 1.11 8.50 9.96
C PHE A 30 0.46 8.18 11.32
N ARG A 31 -0.03 9.20 12.03
CA ARG A 31 -0.75 8.99 13.31
C ARG A 31 -2.05 8.22 13.11
N LEU A 32 -2.79 8.50 12.03
CA LEU A 32 -4.00 7.76 11.69
C LEU A 32 -3.68 6.31 11.34
N LEU A 33 -2.65 6.08 10.53
CA LEU A 33 -2.20 4.74 10.16
C LEU A 33 -1.86 3.93 11.42
N LYS A 34 -0.98 4.46 12.28
CA LYS A 34 -0.56 3.78 13.52
C LYS A 34 -1.73 3.31 14.40
N ASN A 35 -2.82 4.07 14.43
CA ASN A 35 -4.00 3.74 15.25
C ASN A 35 -5.01 2.83 14.52
N ASN A 36 -4.87 2.60 13.22
CA ASN A 36 -5.84 1.88 12.38
C ASN A 36 -5.20 0.77 11.52
N THR A 37 -3.93 0.43 11.77
CA THR A 37 -3.22 -0.69 11.13
C THR A 37 -2.55 -1.56 12.19
N PRO A 38 -2.51 -2.89 11.99
CA PRO A 38 -3.01 -3.65 10.83
C PRO A 38 -4.55 -3.70 10.76
N GLY A 39 -5.13 -4.01 9.60
CA GLY A 39 -6.59 -4.10 9.51
C GLY A 39 -7.21 -4.18 8.09
N PRO A 40 -8.55 -4.11 8.00
CA PRO A 40 -9.30 -4.23 6.74
C PRO A 40 -9.35 -2.93 5.93
N TYR A 41 -8.40 -2.02 6.12
CA TYR A 41 -8.38 -0.71 5.46
C TYR A 41 -7.39 -0.67 4.30
N THR A 42 -7.71 0.13 3.29
CA THR A 42 -6.78 0.50 2.22
C THR A 42 -6.72 2.02 2.15
N PHE A 43 -5.53 2.56 2.35
CA PHE A 43 -5.30 4.00 2.37
C PHE A 43 -4.75 4.43 1.01
N ILE A 44 -5.27 5.53 0.46
CA ILE A 44 -4.81 6.05 -0.83
C ILE A 44 -3.77 7.13 -0.60
N PHE A 45 -2.55 6.90 -1.07
CA PHE A 45 -1.43 7.84 -0.94
C PHE A 45 -0.77 8.13 -2.28
N GLN A 46 0.01 9.20 -2.33
CA GLN A 46 0.92 9.48 -3.44
C GLN A 46 2.07 8.48 -3.44
N GLY A 47 2.34 7.87 -4.59
CA GLY A 47 3.46 6.93 -4.72
C GLY A 47 4.81 7.64 -4.65
N THR A 48 5.81 6.93 -4.13
CA THR A 48 7.22 7.32 -4.27
C THR A 48 7.75 6.90 -5.65
N LYS A 49 9.04 7.09 -5.88
CA LYS A 49 9.69 6.66 -7.12
C LYS A 49 9.91 5.14 -7.18
N GLU A 50 9.88 4.47 -6.03
CA GLU A 50 10.01 3.01 -5.92
C GLU A 50 8.82 2.28 -6.55
N VAL A 51 7.66 2.95 -6.64
CA VAL A 51 6.46 2.36 -7.24
C VAL A 51 6.52 2.53 -8.76
N PRO A 52 6.46 1.42 -9.55
CA PRO A 52 6.36 1.49 -11.00
C PRO A 52 5.16 2.31 -11.45
N ARG A 53 5.35 3.19 -12.45
CA ARG A 53 4.28 4.07 -12.96
C ARG A 53 3.00 3.35 -13.37
N ARG A 54 3.11 2.09 -13.83
CA ARG A 54 1.98 1.24 -14.22
C ARG A 54 1.08 0.81 -13.05
N LEU A 55 1.59 0.86 -11.82
CA LEU A 55 0.84 0.51 -10.61
C LEU A 55 0.17 1.72 -9.96
N MET A 56 0.53 2.93 -10.39
CA MET A 56 -0.08 4.16 -9.92
C MET A 56 -1.23 4.58 -10.81
N ASN A 57 -2.23 5.22 -10.21
CA ASN A 57 -3.27 5.92 -10.95
C ASN A 57 -2.63 6.93 -11.92
N ALA A 58 -2.97 6.82 -13.21
CA ALA A 58 -2.30 7.57 -14.27
C ALA A 58 -2.40 9.10 -14.08
N LYS A 59 -3.55 9.58 -13.59
CA LYS A 59 -3.85 11.01 -13.42
C LYS A 59 -3.36 11.55 -12.07
N ARG A 60 -3.64 10.83 -10.98
CA ARG A 60 -3.40 11.32 -9.61
C ARG A 60 -2.05 10.92 -9.05
N LYS A 61 -1.35 9.95 -9.67
CA LYS A 61 -0.10 9.33 -9.18
C LYS A 61 -0.23 8.69 -7.79
N THR A 62 -1.44 8.24 -7.48
CA THR A 62 -1.77 7.58 -6.22
C THR A 62 -1.79 6.07 -6.35
N LEU A 63 -1.62 5.37 -5.23
CA LEU A 63 -1.89 3.94 -5.08
C LEU A 63 -2.60 3.68 -3.76
N GLY A 64 -3.24 2.52 -3.64
CA GLY A 64 -3.69 1.99 -2.36
C GLY A 64 -2.54 1.32 -1.62
N ILE A 65 -2.48 1.48 -0.30
CA ILE A 65 -1.64 0.68 0.58
C ILE A 65 -2.49 0.06 1.69
N ARG A 66 -2.20 -1.21 1.98
CA ARG A 66 -2.87 -2.00 3.02
C ARG A 66 -1.84 -2.76 3.85
N VAL A 67 -2.03 -2.78 5.17
CA VAL A 67 -1.32 -3.68 6.08
C VAL A 67 -2.33 -4.74 6.55
N PRO A 68 -2.19 -6.01 6.11
CA PRO A 68 -3.18 -7.04 6.43
C PRO A 68 -3.07 -7.48 7.90
N ASP A 69 -4.22 -7.76 8.51
CA ASP A 69 -4.33 -8.39 9.83
C ASP A 69 -4.68 -9.88 9.66
N ASN A 70 -3.84 -10.61 8.92
CA ASN A 70 -4.03 -12.01 8.62
C ASN A 70 -2.65 -12.69 8.53
N GLN A 71 -2.45 -13.74 9.33
CA GLN A 71 -1.16 -14.41 9.42
C GLN A 71 -0.70 -15.02 8.09
N ILE A 72 -1.61 -15.63 7.33
CA ILE A 72 -1.29 -16.23 6.01
C ILE A 72 -0.76 -15.15 5.05
N ALA A 73 -1.41 -13.98 5.02
CA ALA A 73 -0.96 -12.88 4.18
C ALA A 73 0.40 -12.33 4.62
N LEU A 74 0.63 -12.24 5.94
CA LEU A 74 1.91 -11.79 6.48
C LEU A 74 3.05 -12.78 6.19
N ASP A 75 2.81 -14.09 6.35
CA ASP A 75 3.79 -15.14 6.05
C ASP A 75 4.16 -15.14 4.56
N LEU A 76 3.18 -14.90 3.67
CA LEU A 76 3.44 -14.75 2.24
C LEU A 76 4.28 -13.52 1.91
N LEU A 77 4.00 -12.39 2.55
CA LEU A 77 4.78 -11.16 2.39
C LEU A 77 6.21 -11.33 2.92
N GLU A 78 6.36 -12.01 4.05
CA GLU A 78 7.66 -12.30 4.64
C GLU A 78 8.50 -13.23 3.75
N ALA A 79 7.89 -14.29 3.21
CA ALA A 79 8.56 -15.19 2.26
C ALA A 79 8.90 -14.50 0.93
N LEU A 80 8.08 -13.55 0.49
CA LEU A 80 8.31 -12.77 -0.73
C LEU A 80 9.41 -11.72 -0.54
N GLY A 81 9.52 -11.12 0.65
CA GLY A 81 10.53 -10.11 0.98
C GLY A 81 10.27 -8.72 0.38
N GLU A 82 9.14 -8.53 -0.29
CA GLU A 82 8.70 -7.27 -0.89
C GLU A 82 7.16 -7.16 -0.87
N PRO A 83 6.59 -5.96 -1.07
CA PRO A 83 5.14 -5.79 -1.10
C PRO A 83 4.47 -6.57 -2.23
N MET A 84 3.31 -7.13 -1.92
CA MET A 84 2.50 -7.85 -2.90
C MET A 84 1.43 -6.95 -3.52
N MET A 85 1.25 -7.02 -4.84
CA MET A 85 0.16 -6.32 -5.53
C MET A 85 -1.18 -7.08 -5.38
N SER A 86 -2.25 -6.35 -5.06
CA SER A 86 -3.65 -6.84 -5.00
C SER A 86 -4.65 -6.00 -5.79
#